data_AF-A0A9P1BXU3-F1
#
_entry.id   AF-A0A9P1BXU3-F1
#
_cell.length_a   1.000
_cell.length_b   1.000
_cell.length_c   1.000
_cell.angle_alpha   90.00
_cell.angle_beta   90.00
_cell.angle_gamma   90.00
#
_symmetry.space_group_name_H-M   'P 1'
#
loop_
_entity.id
_entity.type
_entity.pdbx_description
1 polymer ?
#
loop_
_entity_poly.entity_id
_entity_poly.type
_entity_poly.pdbx_seq_one_letter_code
_entity_poly.pdbx_strand_id
1 'polypeptide(L)'
;MAGREDVVPRPPEHVRCKNFGCNKYFDPRYPEQTKCTHHKLPPVFHETAKYWACCHDKKAYDWEEFMKIPGCQQGQCTDVAKDKKFLGGADLRAENAPKRLDDDVPVDPRKKLDKLREGLVSIGVGPDDFDRAWGRLGAKLGDLNLVVQQMNQLFTEVLQNADTNEMNLPD
;
A
#
# COMPACT_ATOMS: atom_id res chain seq x y z
N MET A 1 27.70 -21.09 40.68
CA MET A 1 27.03 -22.23 40.01
C MET A 1 25.56 -21.84 39.81
N ALA A 2 25.25 -21.06 38.77
CA ALA A 2 23.87 -20.78 38.39
C ALA A 2 23.49 -21.76 37.28
N GLY A 3 22.50 -22.62 37.55
CA GLY A 3 22.03 -23.65 36.63
C GLY A 3 21.56 -23.03 35.32
N ARG A 4 22.04 -23.58 34.20
CA ARG A 4 21.41 -23.37 32.89
C ARG A 4 20.06 -24.05 32.97
N GLU A 5 18.97 -23.26 32.99
CA GLU A 5 17.63 -23.79 32.82
C GLU A 5 17.57 -24.58 31.52
N ASP A 6 17.10 -25.83 31.63
CA ASP A 6 16.95 -26.75 30.51
C ASP A 6 16.07 -26.11 29.43
N VAL A 7 16.67 -25.71 28.31
CA VAL A 7 15.93 -25.28 27.12
C VAL A 7 15.26 -26.52 26.56
N VAL A 8 14.02 -26.79 27.00
CA VAL A 8 13.20 -27.91 26.51
C VAL A 8 13.20 -27.86 24.97
N PRO A 9 13.68 -28.93 24.30
CA PRO A 9 13.70 -28.99 22.85
C PRO A 9 12.27 -28.81 22.31
N ARG A 10 12.10 -27.83 21.41
CA ARG A 10 10.78 -27.52 20.85
C ARG A 10 10.32 -28.66 19.94
N PRO A 11 9.09 -29.19 20.12
CA PRO A 11 8.48 -30.07 19.13
C PRO A 11 8.39 -29.34 17.77
N PRO A 12 8.76 -29.99 16.65
CA PRO A 12 8.75 -29.36 15.32
C PRO A 12 7.40 -28.77 14.90
N GLU A 13 6.31 -29.26 15.48
CA GLU A 13 4.94 -28.88 15.12
C GLU A 13 4.45 -27.59 15.79
N HIS A 14 5.17 -27.03 16.76
CA HIS A 14 4.72 -25.83 17.49
C HIS A 14 5.24 -24.53 16.88
N VAL A 15 4.33 -23.61 16.56
CA VAL A 15 4.64 -22.31 15.97
C VAL A 15 4.52 -21.18 17.00
N ARG A 16 5.26 -20.09 16.78
CA ARG A 16 5.22 -18.92 17.67
C ARG A 16 3.98 -18.08 17.37
N CYS A 17 3.23 -17.75 18.42
CA CYS A 17 2.09 -16.85 18.36
C CYS A 17 2.49 -15.45 17.84
N LYS A 18 1.72 -14.93 16.89
CA LYS A 18 1.90 -13.62 16.27
C LYS A 18 1.08 -12.49 16.92
N ASN A 19 0.25 -12.81 17.91
CA ASN A 19 -0.40 -11.78 18.71
C ASN A 19 0.63 -10.95 19.50
N PHE A 20 0.43 -9.64 19.53
CA PHE A 20 1.34 -8.70 20.16
C PHE A 20 1.57 -9.03 21.65
N GLY A 21 2.84 -9.23 22.04
CA GLY A 21 3.23 -9.46 23.43
C GLY A 21 2.97 -10.88 23.98
N CYS A 22 2.36 -11.81 23.23
CA CYS A 22 2.12 -13.17 23.73
C CYS A 22 3.40 -14.02 23.80
N ASN A 23 4.16 -14.09 22.69
CA ASN A 23 5.42 -14.83 22.55
C ASN A 23 5.39 -16.35 22.86
N LYS A 24 4.23 -16.92 23.19
CA LYS A 24 4.06 -18.36 23.43
C LYS A 24 4.15 -19.17 22.14
N TYR A 25 4.53 -20.43 22.28
CA TYR A 25 4.44 -21.43 21.22
C TYR A 25 3.14 -22.23 21.37
N PHE A 26 2.51 -22.59 20.25
CA PHE A 26 1.27 -23.35 20.23
C PHE A 26 1.21 -24.27 19.01
N ASP A 27 0.37 -25.30 19.08
CA ASP A 27 0.06 -26.16 17.92
C ASP A 27 -0.97 -25.44 17.03
N PRO A 28 -0.64 -25.10 15.77
CA PRO A 28 -1.55 -24.40 14.88
C PRO A 28 -2.77 -25.22 14.47
N ARG A 29 -2.78 -26.54 14.71
CA ARG A 29 -3.95 -27.41 14.47
C ARG A 29 -5.04 -27.25 15.52
N TYR A 30 -4.69 -26.80 16.71
CA TYR A 30 -5.59 -26.68 17.86
C TYR A 30 -5.49 -25.31 18.54
N PRO A 31 -5.68 -24.19 17.80
CA PRO A 31 -5.57 -22.84 18.35
C PRO A 31 -6.55 -22.59 19.51
N GLU A 32 -7.72 -23.22 19.48
CA GLU A 32 -8.78 -23.09 20.48
C GLU A 32 -8.40 -23.57 21.88
N GLN A 33 -7.45 -24.50 21.96
CA GLN A 33 -6.95 -25.03 23.24
C GLN A 33 -5.94 -24.09 23.90
N THR A 34 -5.54 -23.01 23.21
CA THR A 34 -4.46 -22.14 23.66
C THR A 34 -4.96 -20.79 24.16
N LYS A 35 -4.79 -20.54 25.46
CA LYS A 35 -5.11 -19.23 26.06
C LYS A 35 -4.01 -18.21 25.78
N CYS A 36 -4.36 -17.18 25.03
CA CYS A 36 -3.47 -16.09 24.62
C CYS A 36 -3.83 -14.78 25.30
N THR A 37 -2.97 -14.33 26.23
CA THR A 37 -3.04 -12.98 26.81
C THR A 37 -2.11 -12.07 26.02
N HIS A 38 -2.67 -11.09 25.32
CA HIS A 38 -1.95 -10.29 24.34
C HIS A 38 -2.44 -8.85 24.28
N HIS A 39 -1.72 -8.01 23.54
CA HIS A 39 -2.07 -6.63 23.27
C HIS A 39 -2.88 -6.51 21.97
N LYS A 40 -3.92 -5.68 21.99
CA LYS A 40 -4.80 -5.48 20.81
C LYS A 40 -4.09 -4.71 19.70
N LEU A 41 -3.29 -3.71 20.10
CA LEU A 41 -2.69 -2.71 19.20
C LEU A 41 -1.15 -2.81 19.21
N PRO A 42 -0.47 -2.30 18.16
CA PRO A 42 0.98 -2.36 18.04
C PRO A 42 1.73 -1.58 19.13
N PRO A 43 3.05 -1.78 19.26
CA PRO A 43 3.88 -1.02 20.19
C PRO A 43 4.06 0.42 19.70
N VAL A 44 4.24 1.34 20.63
CA VAL A 44 4.52 2.76 20.39
C VAL A 44 5.82 3.13 21.08
N PHE A 45 6.70 3.80 20.34
CA PHE A 45 7.97 4.32 20.83
C PHE A 45 8.01 5.82 20.58
N HIS A 46 7.89 6.61 21.65
CA HIS A 46 7.87 8.08 21.58
C HIS A 46 8.63 8.65 22.77
N GLU A 47 9.51 9.62 22.54
CA GLU A 47 10.29 10.30 23.60
C GLU A 47 10.93 9.31 24.60
N THR A 48 11.59 8.27 24.10
CA THR A 48 12.23 7.18 24.88
C THR A 48 11.29 6.22 25.63
N ALA A 49 10.02 6.60 25.82
CA ALA A 49 8.99 5.75 26.39
C ALA A 49 8.53 4.68 25.39
N LYS A 50 8.32 3.47 25.90
CA LYS A 50 7.92 2.26 25.17
C LYS A 50 6.64 1.73 25.81
N TYR A 51 5.59 1.60 25.02
CA TYR A 51 4.30 1.11 25.52
C TYR A 51 3.50 0.45 24.40
N TRP A 52 2.39 -0.17 24.74
CA TRP A 52 1.45 -0.72 23.75
C TRP A 52 0.33 0.29 23.50
N ALA A 53 -0.07 0.51 22.25
CA ALA A 53 -1.14 1.48 21.92
C ALA A 53 -2.52 1.13 22.54
N CYS A 54 -2.70 -0.07 23.08
CA CYS A 54 -3.90 -0.42 23.86
C CYS A 54 -3.72 -0.24 25.37
N CYS A 55 -2.54 0.16 25.84
CA CYS A 55 -2.15 0.29 27.25
C CYS A 55 -1.24 1.51 27.46
N HIS A 56 -1.73 2.71 27.14
CA HIS A 56 -0.95 3.95 27.19
C HIS A 56 -0.38 4.29 28.57
N ASP A 57 -1.06 3.86 29.64
CA ASP A 57 -0.66 4.14 31.01
C ASP A 57 0.49 3.24 31.48
N LYS A 58 0.76 2.13 30.78
CA LYS A 58 1.84 1.19 31.09
C LYS A 58 3.06 1.51 30.24
N LYS A 59 3.78 2.56 30.64
CA LYS A 59 5.01 2.99 29.96
C LYS A 59 6.21 2.34 30.61
N ALA A 60 7.11 1.85 29.77
CA ALA A 60 8.42 1.36 30.14
C ALA A 60 9.49 2.25 29.50
N TYR A 61 10.62 2.41 30.17
CA TYR A 61 11.75 3.18 29.63
C TYR A 61 12.89 2.26 29.18
N ASP A 62 12.89 1.01 29.64
CA ASP A 62 13.80 -0.04 29.20
C ASP A 62 13.09 -1.12 28.36
N TRP A 63 13.85 -1.83 27.52
CA TRP A 63 13.32 -2.88 26.65
C TRP A 63 12.79 -4.09 27.44
N GLU A 64 13.49 -4.51 28.49
CA GLU A 64 13.04 -5.67 29.29
C GLU A 64 11.73 -5.38 30.02
N GLU A 65 11.57 -4.18 30.55
CA GLU A 65 10.36 -3.74 31.22
C GLU A 65 9.19 -3.67 30.24
N PHE A 66 9.43 -3.17 29.02
CA PHE A 66 8.44 -3.15 27.95
C PHE A 66 7.92 -4.57 27.60
N MET A 67 8.84 -5.55 27.49
CA MET A 67 8.49 -6.95 27.21
C MET A 67 7.71 -7.63 28.34
N LYS A 68 7.81 -7.11 29.57
CA LYS A 68 7.09 -7.60 30.75
C LYS A 68 5.68 -7.01 30.90
N ILE A 69 5.31 -6.00 30.09
CA ILE A 69 3.96 -5.39 30.16
C ILE A 69 2.89 -6.46 29.84
N PRO A 70 2.02 -6.82 30.80
CA PRO A 70 1.05 -7.89 30.60
C PRO A 70 0.01 -7.50 29.55
N GLY A 71 -0.33 -8.44 28.66
CA GLY A 71 -1.38 -8.28 27.67
C GLY A 71 -2.71 -7.87 28.29
N CYS A 72 -3.43 -6.97 27.64
CA CYS A 72 -4.74 -6.48 28.12
C CYS A 72 -5.95 -7.24 27.56
N GLN A 73 -5.75 -8.13 26.58
CA GLN A 73 -6.82 -8.88 25.93
C GLN A 73 -6.56 -10.38 26.02
N GLN A 74 -7.62 -11.15 26.25
CA GLN A 74 -7.61 -12.61 26.18
C GLN A 74 -8.20 -13.08 24.84
N GLY A 75 -7.65 -14.17 24.31
CA GLY A 75 -8.11 -14.80 23.07
C GLY A 75 -7.35 -16.08 22.80
N GLN A 76 -7.30 -16.49 21.54
CA GLN A 76 -6.57 -17.67 21.09
C GLN A 76 -5.23 -17.29 20.46
N CYS A 77 -4.24 -18.18 20.50
CA CYS A 77 -3.01 -17.96 19.75
C CYS A 77 -3.27 -18.08 18.24
N THR A 78 -2.50 -17.34 17.45
CA THR A 78 -2.58 -17.37 15.98
C THR A 78 -1.19 -17.26 15.39
N ASP A 79 -0.99 -17.89 14.24
CA ASP A 79 0.20 -17.84 13.39
C ASP A 79 0.08 -16.77 12.29
N VAL A 80 -1.11 -16.19 12.13
CA VAL A 80 -1.39 -15.09 11.22
C VAL A 80 -0.89 -13.78 11.84
N ALA A 81 -0.01 -13.09 11.11
CA ALA A 81 0.45 -11.77 11.52
C ALA A 81 -0.67 -10.74 11.36
N LYS A 82 -0.89 -9.93 12.39
CA LYS A 82 -1.77 -8.75 12.31
C LYS A 82 -1.07 -7.66 11.50
N ASP A 83 -1.85 -6.92 10.71
CA ASP A 83 -1.35 -5.73 10.00
C ASP A 83 -0.75 -4.74 11.00
N LYS A 84 0.53 -4.43 10.80
CA LYS A 84 1.28 -3.50 11.63
C LYS A 84 1.21 -2.12 10.98
N LYS A 85 0.10 -1.40 11.17
CA LYS A 85 0.13 0.06 11.02
C LYS A 85 0.86 0.61 12.23
N PHE A 86 2.17 0.76 12.09
CA PHE A 86 3.00 1.35 13.11
C PHE A 86 2.60 2.82 13.23
N LEU A 87 2.06 3.26 14.36
CA LEU A 87 1.54 4.63 14.49
C LEU A 87 2.65 5.71 14.50
N GLY A 88 3.85 5.41 13.97
CA GLY A 88 5.06 6.23 14.02
C GLY A 88 5.81 6.32 12.69
N GLY A 89 5.44 7.27 11.85
CA GLY A 89 6.41 8.07 11.07
C GLY A 89 6.64 7.73 9.59
N ALA A 90 6.47 6.48 9.13
CA ALA A 90 6.79 6.13 7.74
C ALA A 90 5.59 5.64 6.93
N ASP A 91 4.78 4.75 7.51
CA ASP A 91 3.62 4.10 6.89
C ASP A 91 2.41 5.05 6.74
N LEU A 92 2.16 5.92 7.72
CA LEU A 92 1.09 6.91 7.63
C LEU A 92 1.43 8.11 6.72
N ARG A 93 2.71 8.31 6.36
CA ARG A 93 3.17 9.49 5.63
C ARG A 93 2.69 9.50 4.18
N ALA A 94 2.54 8.32 3.55
CA ALA A 94 2.05 8.21 2.18
C ALA A 94 0.54 8.49 2.12
N GLU A 95 -0.25 7.86 3.00
CA GLU A 95 -1.71 8.05 3.07
C GLU A 95 -2.08 9.49 3.44
N ASN A 96 -1.29 10.14 4.30
CA ASN A 96 -1.52 11.50 4.78
C ASN A 96 -0.55 12.52 4.16
N ALA A 97 0.01 12.23 2.99
CA ALA A 97 0.89 13.15 2.30
C ALA A 97 0.10 14.44 1.94
N PRO A 98 0.71 15.63 2.12
CA PRO A 98 0.10 16.86 1.61
C PRO A 98 -0.12 16.73 0.11
N LYS A 99 -1.38 16.83 -0.33
CA LYS A 99 -1.70 16.94 -1.76
C LYS A 99 -1.22 18.31 -2.24
N ARG A 100 -0.63 18.39 -3.44
CA ARG A 100 -0.30 19.70 -4.01
C ARG A 100 -1.59 20.33 -4.52
N LEU A 101 -1.83 21.59 -4.17
CA LEU A 101 -2.98 22.35 -4.67
C LEU A 101 -3.01 22.43 -6.21
N ASP A 102 -1.84 22.33 -6.85
CA ASP A 102 -1.68 22.33 -8.31
C ASP A 102 -2.25 21.06 -8.99
N ASP A 103 -2.42 19.95 -8.24
CA ASP A 103 -2.85 18.67 -8.82
C ASP A 103 -4.33 18.69 -9.22
N ASP A 104 -5.17 19.48 -8.52
CA ASP A 104 -6.61 19.59 -8.75
C ASP A 104 -7.01 20.76 -9.65
N VAL A 105 -6.04 21.52 -10.18
CA VAL A 105 -6.33 22.64 -11.10
C VAL A 105 -6.78 22.07 -12.46
N PRO A 106 -7.96 22.46 -12.97
CA PRO A 106 -8.41 22.04 -14.30
C PRO A 106 -7.36 22.40 -15.35
N VAL A 107 -6.70 21.39 -15.90
CA VAL A 107 -5.67 21.57 -16.91
C VAL A 107 -6.32 22.08 -18.19
N ASP A 108 -5.83 23.22 -18.69
CA ASP A 108 -6.22 23.79 -19.98
C ASP A 108 -6.23 22.70 -21.06
N PRO A 109 -7.33 22.52 -21.82
CA PRO A 109 -7.42 21.46 -22.81
C PRO A 109 -6.34 21.55 -23.91
N ARG A 110 -5.72 22.72 -24.15
CA ARG A 110 -4.52 22.84 -25.02
C ARG A 110 -3.34 22.06 -24.46
N LYS A 111 -3.05 22.23 -23.17
CA LYS A 111 -1.97 21.51 -22.49
C LYS A 111 -2.18 20.00 -22.51
N LYS A 112 -3.43 19.53 -22.50
CA LYS A 112 -3.74 18.09 -22.66
C LYS A 112 -3.38 17.59 -24.06
N LEU A 113 -3.70 18.37 -25.10
CA LEU A 113 -3.34 18.05 -26.48
C LEU A 113 -1.83 18.11 -26.70
N ASP A 114 -1.15 19.11 -26.14
CA ASP A 114 0.31 19.26 -26.26
C ASP A 114 1.05 18.06 -25.64
N LYS A 115 0.62 17.61 -24.45
CA LYS A 115 1.17 16.39 -23.83
C LYS A 115 0.98 15.15 -24.70
N LEU A 116 -0.19 14.99 -25.32
CA LEU A 116 -0.45 13.88 -26.23
C LEU A 116 0.42 13.97 -27.48
N ARG A 117 0.59 15.17 -28.04
CA ARG A 117 1.47 15.46 -29.18
C ARG A 117 2.90 15.08 -28.87
N GLU A 118 3.44 15.52 -27.73
CA GLU A 118 4.80 15.19 -27.28
C GLU A 118 5.00 13.68 -27.17
N GLY A 119 4.04 12.97 -26.57
CA GLY A 119 4.07 11.51 -26.48
C GLY A 119 4.07 10.82 -27.86
N LEU A 120 3.17 11.22 -28.75
CA LEU A 120 3.06 10.63 -30.09
C LEU A 120 4.30 10.92 -30.97
N VAL A 121 4.86 12.13 -30.88
CA VAL A 121 6.11 12.47 -31.57
C VAL A 121 7.26 11.63 -31.01
N SER A 122 7.30 11.38 -29.71
CA SER A 122 8.36 10.56 -29.09
C SER A 122 8.37 9.10 -29.58
N ILE A 123 7.22 8.57 -30.00
CA ILE A 123 7.08 7.21 -30.56
C ILE A 123 7.17 7.16 -32.09
N GLY A 124 7.45 8.30 -32.75
CA GLY A 124 7.70 8.39 -34.19
C GLY A 124 6.53 8.86 -35.05
N VAL A 125 5.43 9.36 -34.47
CA VAL A 125 4.36 10.02 -35.24
C VAL A 125 4.84 11.38 -35.72
N GLY A 126 4.54 11.73 -36.98
CA GLY A 126 4.89 13.03 -37.55
C GLY A 126 4.26 14.18 -36.76
N PRO A 127 4.99 15.25 -36.44
CA PRO A 127 4.45 16.38 -35.67
C PRO A 127 3.25 17.04 -36.36
N ASP A 128 3.27 17.12 -37.69
CA ASP A 128 2.22 17.72 -38.50
C ASP A 128 0.95 16.85 -38.61
N ASP A 129 1.08 15.54 -38.42
CA ASP A 129 -0.04 14.59 -38.53
C ASP A 129 -1.02 14.80 -37.38
N PHE A 130 -0.47 14.98 -36.17
CA PHE A 130 -1.26 15.32 -34.98
C PHE A 130 -1.93 16.69 -35.14
N ASP A 131 -1.17 17.70 -35.57
CA ASP A 131 -1.64 19.08 -35.72
C ASP A 131 -2.78 19.17 -36.75
N ARG A 132 -2.67 18.40 -37.85
CA ARG A 132 -3.72 18.29 -38.88
C ARG A 132 -4.97 17.56 -38.36
N ALA A 133 -4.79 16.47 -37.61
CA ALA A 133 -5.91 15.67 -37.10
C ALA A 133 -6.73 16.46 -36.08
N TRP A 134 -6.08 17.07 -35.09
CA TRP A 134 -6.75 17.87 -34.07
C TRP A 134 -7.34 19.14 -34.68
N GLY A 135 -6.63 19.83 -35.59
CA GLY A 135 -7.13 21.04 -36.24
C GLY A 135 -8.43 20.82 -37.01
N ARG A 136 -8.59 19.66 -37.67
CA ARG A 136 -9.86 19.26 -38.32
C ARG A 136 -10.99 19.05 -37.31
N LEU A 137 -10.71 18.45 -36.17
CA LEU A 137 -11.69 18.25 -35.10
C LEU A 137 -12.08 19.59 -34.45
N GLY A 138 -11.12 20.48 -34.23
CA GLY A 138 -11.35 21.83 -33.73
C GLY A 138 -12.27 22.64 -34.64
N ALA A 139 -12.04 22.58 -35.96
CA ALA A 139 -12.91 23.25 -36.94
C ALA A 139 -14.35 22.69 -36.97
N LYS A 140 -14.55 21.41 -36.64
CA LYS A 140 -15.87 20.78 -36.62
C LYS A 140 -16.63 21.02 -35.31
N LEU A 141 -15.94 20.95 -34.18
CA LEU A 141 -16.56 20.94 -32.85
C LEU A 141 -16.62 22.33 -32.21
N GLY A 142 -15.68 23.23 -32.53
CA GLY A 142 -15.62 24.59 -31.97
C GLY A 142 -15.22 24.68 -30.48
N ASP A 143 -15.33 23.59 -29.70
CA ASP A 143 -14.90 23.50 -28.31
C ASP A 143 -13.74 22.52 -28.15
N LEU A 144 -12.66 23.00 -27.53
CA LEU A 144 -11.44 22.24 -27.31
C LEU A 144 -11.61 21.08 -26.32
N ASN A 145 -12.54 21.18 -25.37
CA ASN A 145 -12.82 20.08 -24.44
C ASN A 145 -13.44 18.90 -25.17
N LEU A 146 -14.36 19.17 -26.11
CA LEU A 146 -14.97 18.14 -26.95
C LEU A 146 -13.95 17.50 -27.89
N VAL A 147 -12.99 18.27 -28.42
CA VAL A 147 -11.86 17.73 -29.20
C VAL A 147 -11.07 16.74 -28.34
N VAL A 148 -10.67 17.12 -27.12
CA VAL A 148 -9.90 16.24 -26.22
C VAL A 148 -10.66 14.95 -25.93
N GLN A 149 -11.97 15.04 -25.65
CA GLN A 149 -12.82 13.87 -25.43
C GLN A 149 -12.89 12.97 -26.66
N GLN A 150 -13.12 13.54 -27.84
CA GLN A 150 -13.21 12.80 -29.09
C GLN A 150 -11.90 12.11 -29.44
N MET A 151 -10.76 12.79 -29.27
CA MET A 151 -9.44 12.20 -29.52
C MET A 151 -9.15 11.05 -28.56
N ASN A 152 -9.48 11.21 -27.27
CA ASN A 152 -9.31 10.15 -26.28
C ASN A 152 -10.17 8.92 -26.61
N GLN A 153 -11.42 9.13 -27.03
CA GLN A 153 -12.30 8.05 -27.47
C GLN A 153 -11.73 7.30 -28.68
N LEU A 154 -11.37 8.03 -29.76
CA LEU A 154 -10.81 7.42 -30.97
C LEU A 154 -9.52 6.65 -30.69
N PHE A 155 -8.65 7.20 -29.85
CA PHE A 155 -7.40 6.53 -29.47
C PHE A 155 -7.66 5.25 -28.66
N THR A 156 -8.58 5.31 -27.69
CA THR A 156 -8.96 4.15 -26.87
C THR A 156 -9.59 3.05 -27.72
N GLU A 157 -10.47 3.41 -28.67
CA GLU A 157 -11.08 2.46 -29.60
C GLU A 157 -10.01 1.76 -30.46
N VAL A 158 -9.03 2.49 -31.01
CA VAL A 158 -7.94 1.90 -31.78
C VAL A 158 -7.13 0.92 -30.94
N LEU A 159 -6.79 1.27 -29.69
CA LEU A 159 -6.03 0.40 -28.80
C LEU A 159 -6.83 -0.86 -28.40
N GLN A 160 -8.11 -0.72 -28.07
CA GLN A 160 -8.96 -1.86 -27.72
C GLN A 160 -9.17 -2.81 -28.90
N ASN A 161 -9.25 -2.26 -30.12
CA ASN A 161 -9.37 -3.08 -31.32
C ASN A 161 -8.05 -3.78 -31.69
N ALA A 162 -6.89 -3.23 -31.29
CA ALA A 162 -5.59 -3.87 -31.52
C ALA A 162 -5.45 -5.20 -30.77
N ASP A 163 -6.07 -5.37 -29.60
CA ASP A 163 -6.08 -6.65 -28.86
C ASP A 163 -6.92 -7.74 -29.55
N THR A 164 -7.87 -7.36 -30.41
CA THR A 164 -8.80 -8.29 -31.08
C THR A 164 -8.36 -8.72 -32.46
N ASN A 165 -7.44 -7.98 -33.08
CA ASN A 165 -6.93 -8.28 -34.40
C ASN A 165 -5.52 -8.85 -34.21
N GLU A 166 -5.37 -10.18 -34.28
CA GLU A 166 -4.08 -10.87 -34.17
C GLU A 166 -3.00 -10.09 -34.91
N MET A 167 -2.06 -9.52 -34.14
CA MET A 167 -0.83 -9.02 -34.71
C MET A 167 -0.12 -10.24 -35.30
N ASN A 168 -0.26 -10.48 -36.59
CA ASN A 168 0.67 -11.32 -37.34
C ASN A 168 2.04 -10.63 -37.27
N LEU A 169 2.77 -10.88 -36.20
CA LEU A 169 4.20 -10.63 -36.16
C LEU A 169 4.81 -11.59 -37.18
N PRO A 170 5.55 -11.09 -38.20
CA PRO A 170 6.42 -11.97 -38.95
C PRO A 170 7.47 -12.56 -37.97
N ASP A 171 7.69 -13.87 -38.08
CA ASP A 171 8.77 -14.60 -37.39
C ASP A 171 10.14 -13.91 -37.56
#